data_AF-A0A067SCH1-F1
#
_entry.id   AF-A0A067SCH1-F1
#
_cell.length_a   1.000
_cell.length_b   1.000
_cell.length_c   1.000
_cell.angle_alpha   90.00
_cell.angle_beta   90.00
_cell.angle_gamma   90.00
#
_symmetry.space_group_name_H-M   'P 1'
#
loop_
_entity.id
_entity.type
_entity.pdbx_description
1 polymer ?
#
loop_
_entity_poly.entity_id
_entity_poly.type
_entity_poly.pdbx_seq_one_letter_code
_entity_poly.pdbx_strand_id
1 'polypeptide(L)'
;MATSTEMTEAKRTAEGPHILHIDHSTRPNGSKKLSASILTHPDAKAEDMLLGPILERRYTTEIKFEKDDIMPNKEQRESILLQAAVFAVQCLIQYVLEFKKYEDEPLFQFPQRRPLPEEHRTHTFPVASSLGEKLTISRFISLVKETYITNLHLDGKGFETRAIPCINDTFVNANIRRVQTLRPTTDADRKLLNSLQLGPGLSDILRKLVTVTIKLHCPEGSDSTDGLAQLFKTIDKPHLALAKPQDHGDAVIALETIVEGLLLNSWQTNCGFDSLVEYAASEPEPEEILALAKKIVIKHTKRLVPKQPERFPDDTLYSAELSDEESDGMVYKNHRLLFRDVIYIVLLKRAISDGDFGRIEDFLGVIALTLLAGDLEDTCFEIMHLLYDLKNVWSEKFGNIMRDSMLVNYFKQGSNAMPADTSLSNLANYSKVLFVWALSDSDSEPFPAKRRL
;
A
#
# COMPACT_ATOMS: atom_id res chain seq x y z
N MET A 1 -5.44 18.37 -23.18
CA MET A 1 -6.72 18.82 -22.63
C MET A 1 -7.73 17.74 -22.93
N ALA A 2 -8.65 17.45 -22.00
CA ALA A 2 -9.68 16.46 -22.24
C ALA A 2 -10.62 16.92 -23.36
N THR A 3 -11.20 15.96 -24.07
CA THR A 3 -12.22 16.20 -25.09
C THR A 3 -13.54 16.66 -24.44
N SER A 4 -14.42 17.32 -25.20
CA SER A 4 -15.76 17.71 -24.70
C SER A 4 -16.56 16.49 -24.20
N THR A 5 -16.40 15.34 -24.85
CA THR A 5 -17.01 14.07 -24.43
C THR A 5 -16.46 13.60 -23.08
N GLU A 6 -15.14 13.58 -22.89
CA GLU A 6 -14.51 13.21 -21.62
C GLU A 6 -14.93 14.13 -20.48
N MET A 7 -15.04 15.44 -20.73
CA MET A 7 -15.53 16.39 -19.72
C MET A 7 -17.00 16.17 -19.36
N THR A 8 -17.83 15.80 -20.34
CA THR A 8 -19.24 15.44 -20.08
C THR A 8 -19.34 14.20 -19.22
N GLU A 9 -18.50 13.20 -19.47
CA GLU A 9 -18.45 11.98 -18.68
C GLU A 9 -17.86 12.20 -17.27
N ALA A 10 -16.82 13.03 -17.16
CA ALA A 10 -16.27 13.47 -15.89
C ALA A 10 -17.33 14.16 -15.04
N LYS A 11 -18.14 15.03 -15.65
CA LYS A 11 -19.25 15.72 -14.98
C LYS A 11 -20.30 14.72 -14.48
N ARG A 12 -20.77 13.83 -15.36
CA ARG A 12 -21.73 12.77 -15.00
C ARG A 12 -21.24 11.92 -13.84
N THR A 13 -19.94 11.58 -13.85
CA THR A 13 -19.31 10.82 -12.76
C THR A 13 -19.28 11.62 -11.47
N ALA A 14 -18.88 12.89 -11.53
CA ALA A 14 -18.80 13.77 -10.36
C ALA A 14 -20.17 14.14 -9.75
N GLU A 15 -21.25 14.12 -10.55
CA GLU A 15 -22.63 14.25 -10.07
C GLU A 15 -23.07 13.03 -9.23
N GLY A 16 -22.41 11.89 -9.40
CA GLY A 16 -22.58 10.67 -8.61
C GLY A 16 -21.48 10.43 -7.58
N PRO A 17 -21.45 9.22 -7.00
CA PRO A 17 -20.34 8.71 -6.22
C PRO A 17 -19.04 8.65 -7.02
N HIS A 18 -18.00 9.30 -6.52
CA HIS A 18 -16.71 9.39 -7.21
C HIS A 18 -15.57 9.59 -6.20
N ILE A 19 -14.35 9.45 -6.70
CA ILE A 19 -13.11 9.71 -5.96
C ILE A 19 -12.44 10.93 -6.57
N LEU A 20 -11.93 11.82 -5.73
CA LEU A 20 -11.05 12.91 -6.14
C LEU A 20 -9.59 12.50 -5.91
N HIS A 21 -8.77 12.53 -6.93
CA HIS A 21 -7.31 12.38 -6.79
C HIS A 21 -6.63 13.69 -7.19
N ILE A 22 -5.80 14.20 -6.31
CA ILE A 22 -4.93 15.35 -6.54
C ILE A 22 -3.48 14.87 -6.54
N ASP A 23 -2.86 14.92 -7.71
CA ASP A 23 -1.45 14.62 -7.93
C ASP A 23 -0.60 15.89 -7.79
N HIS A 24 0.55 15.76 -7.13
CA HIS A 24 1.59 16.80 -7.17
C HIS A 24 2.84 16.27 -7.89
N SER A 25 3.39 17.09 -8.78
CA SER A 25 4.59 16.75 -9.52
C SER A 25 5.52 17.94 -9.67
N THR A 26 6.83 17.67 -9.75
CA THR A 26 7.85 18.67 -10.05
C THR A 26 8.30 18.48 -11.50
N ARG A 27 8.21 19.54 -12.31
CA ARG A 27 8.67 19.51 -13.70
C ARG A 27 10.19 19.67 -13.79
N PRO A 28 10.82 19.32 -14.93
CA PRO A 28 12.27 19.49 -15.12
C PRO A 28 12.77 20.92 -14.91
N ASN A 29 11.92 21.93 -15.16
CA ASN A 29 12.23 23.33 -14.91
C ASN A 29 12.02 23.78 -13.46
N GLY A 30 11.82 22.84 -12.53
CA GLY A 30 11.58 23.10 -11.10
C GLY A 30 10.16 23.54 -10.73
N SER A 31 9.32 23.89 -11.72
CA SER A 31 7.94 24.32 -11.45
C SER A 31 7.10 23.20 -10.84
N LYS A 32 6.20 23.56 -9.92
CA LYS A 32 5.31 22.62 -9.23
C LYS A 32 3.95 22.60 -9.93
N LYS A 33 3.54 21.41 -10.34
CA LYS A 33 2.24 21.14 -10.94
C LYS A 33 1.35 20.46 -9.91
N LEU A 34 0.12 20.93 -9.80
CA LEU A 34 -0.98 20.17 -9.21
C LEU A 34 -1.92 19.74 -10.33
N SER A 35 -2.42 18.51 -10.28
CA SER A 35 -3.42 18.00 -11.23
C SER A 35 -4.55 17.36 -10.44
N ALA A 36 -5.79 17.61 -10.82
CA ALA A 36 -6.96 16.97 -10.24
C ALA A 36 -7.63 16.05 -11.26
N SER A 37 -7.99 14.86 -10.80
CA SER A 37 -8.68 13.83 -11.58
C SER A 37 -9.90 13.31 -10.81
N ILE A 38 -10.95 13.00 -11.55
CA ILE A 38 -12.13 12.31 -11.04
C ILE A 38 -12.05 10.83 -11.42
N LEU A 39 -12.22 9.94 -10.45
CA LEU A 39 -12.23 8.51 -10.68
C LEU A 39 -13.62 7.92 -10.37
N THR A 40 -14.03 6.93 -11.14
CA THR A 40 -15.27 6.18 -10.88
C THR A 40 -15.12 5.30 -9.65
N HIS A 41 -16.15 5.23 -8.82
CA HIS A 41 -16.20 4.32 -7.68
C HIS A 41 -16.89 2.98 -8.05
N PRO A 42 -16.41 1.81 -7.58
CA PRO A 42 -17.00 0.50 -7.87
C PRO A 42 -18.50 0.39 -7.59
N ASP A 43 -18.92 0.66 -6.34
CA ASP A 43 -20.26 0.29 -5.87
C ASP A 43 -20.81 1.24 -4.79
N ALA A 44 -20.36 2.50 -4.80
CA ALA A 44 -20.80 3.45 -3.80
C ALA A 44 -22.24 3.90 -4.10
N LYS A 45 -23.08 3.96 -3.06
CA LYS A 45 -24.41 4.56 -3.13
C LYS A 45 -24.38 5.97 -2.57
N ALA A 46 -25.18 6.86 -3.14
CA ALA A 46 -25.23 8.25 -2.70
C ALA A 46 -25.63 8.41 -1.22
N GLU A 47 -26.50 7.52 -0.70
CA GLU A 47 -26.92 7.48 0.70
C GLU A 47 -25.80 7.11 1.68
N ASP A 48 -24.79 6.38 1.21
CA ASP A 48 -23.65 5.98 2.03
C ASP A 48 -22.57 7.07 2.06
N MET A 49 -22.68 8.09 1.21
CA MET A 49 -21.77 9.23 1.10
C MET A 49 -22.32 10.49 1.76
N LEU A 50 -23.28 10.38 2.69
CA LEU A 50 -23.83 11.56 3.36
C LEU A 50 -22.79 12.19 4.29
N LEU A 51 -22.55 13.50 4.11
CA LEU A 51 -21.56 14.25 4.89
C LEU A 51 -22.04 14.54 6.32
N GLY A 52 -23.34 14.80 6.50
CA GLY A 52 -23.92 15.16 7.80
C GLY A 52 -23.55 14.18 8.93
N PRO A 53 -23.85 12.87 8.78
CA PRO A 53 -23.51 11.87 9.80
C PRO A 53 -22.01 11.76 10.11
N ILE A 54 -21.15 11.97 9.11
CA ILE A 54 -19.68 11.95 9.27
C ILE A 54 -19.23 13.14 10.12
N LEU A 55 -19.73 14.34 9.81
CA LEU A 55 -19.39 15.54 10.57
C LEU A 55 -19.93 15.46 12.00
N GLU A 56 -21.16 15.00 12.18
CA GLU A 56 -21.75 14.81 13.52
C GLU A 56 -20.86 13.92 14.39
N ARG A 57 -20.51 12.72 13.90
CA ARG A 57 -19.59 11.81 14.60
C ARG A 57 -18.24 12.46 14.90
N ARG A 58 -17.64 13.14 13.93
CA ARG A 58 -16.36 13.84 14.14
C ARG A 58 -16.41 14.85 15.28
N TYR A 59 -17.56 15.52 15.49
CA TYR A 59 -17.73 16.50 16.56
C TYR A 59 -18.18 15.89 17.89
N THR A 60 -18.89 14.76 17.88
CA THR A 60 -19.42 14.12 19.10
C THR A 60 -18.53 13.03 19.67
N THR A 61 -17.59 12.49 18.88
CA THR A 61 -16.68 11.43 19.33
C THR A 61 -15.69 11.98 20.36
N GLU A 62 -15.89 11.62 21.63
CA GLU A 62 -14.94 11.87 22.73
C GLU A 62 -13.91 10.75 22.91
N ILE A 63 -13.88 9.77 21.99
CA ILE A 63 -13.02 8.59 22.08
C ILE A 63 -11.56 9.02 21.97
N LYS A 64 -10.77 8.70 23.00
CA LYS A 64 -9.31 8.82 22.94
C LYS A 64 -8.79 7.73 22.01
N PHE A 65 -8.08 8.15 20.96
CA PHE A 65 -7.37 7.22 20.09
C PHE A 65 -6.10 6.76 20.81
N GLU A 66 -6.08 5.50 21.22
CA GLU A 66 -5.02 4.93 22.02
C GLU A 66 -4.07 4.10 21.15
N LYS A 67 -2.91 3.75 21.72
CA LYS A 67 -1.93 2.90 21.05
C LYS A 67 -2.56 1.60 20.54
N ASP A 68 -3.46 1.02 21.32
CA ASP A 68 -4.14 -0.24 20.99
C ASP A 68 -5.10 -0.17 19.81
N ASP A 69 -5.44 1.04 19.36
CA ASP A 69 -6.23 1.27 18.15
C ASP A 69 -5.37 1.25 16.89
N ILE A 70 -4.06 1.41 17.04
CA ILE A 70 -3.07 1.33 15.95
C ILE A 70 -2.60 -0.12 15.80
N MET A 71 -2.48 -0.86 16.89
CA MET A 71 -1.90 -2.20 16.87
C MET A 71 -2.84 -3.22 16.21
N PRO A 72 -2.29 -4.18 15.44
CA PRO A 72 -3.10 -5.24 14.84
C PRO A 72 -3.83 -6.05 15.93
N ASN A 73 -5.11 -6.31 15.75
CA ASN A 73 -5.90 -7.19 16.61
C ASN A 73 -5.58 -8.67 16.36
N LYS A 74 -6.09 -9.61 17.17
CA LYS A 74 -5.79 -11.05 17.06
C LYS A 74 -5.91 -11.60 15.63
N GLU A 75 -7.01 -11.30 14.95
CA GLU A 75 -7.29 -11.77 13.59
C GLU A 75 -6.29 -11.19 12.58
N GLN A 76 -5.97 -9.90 12.70
CA GLN A 76 -4.97 -9.24 11.86
C GLN A 76 -3.58 -9.86 12.09
N ARG A 77 -3.22 -10.18 13.33
CA ARG A 77 -1.94 -10.82 13.70
C ARG A 77 -1.80 -12.21 13.09
N GLU A 78 -2.87 -13.01 13.15
CA GLU A 78 -2.97 -14.33 12.52
C GLU A 78 -2.85 -14.22 11.00
N SER A 79 -3.57 -13.26 10.40
CA SER A 79 -3.54 -12.97 8.97
C SER A 79 -2.13 -12.57 8.51
N ILE A 80 -1.45 -11.68 9.25
CA ILE A 80 -0.08 -11.24 8.94
C ILE A 80 0.87 -12.44 8.86
N LEU A 81 0.85 -13.29 9.89
CA LEU A 81 1.72 -14.47 9.94
C LEU A 81 1.40 -15.46 8.83
N LEU A 82 0.11 -15.70 8.57
CA LEU A 82 -0.33 -16.59 7.50
C LEU A 82 0.11 -16.06 6.13
N GLN A 83 -0.06 -14.77 5.86
CA GLN A 83 0.37 -14.15 4.60
C GLN A 83 1.89 -14.26 4.41
N ALA A 84 2.69 -14.02 5.45
CA ALA A 84 4.14 -14.20 5.36
C ALA A 84 4.54 -15.67 5.13
N ALA A 85 3.84 -16.62 5.75
CA ALA A 85 4.07 -18.05 5.54
C ALA A 85 3.68 -18.47 4.11
N VAL A 86 2.53 -18.03 3.61
CA VAL A 86 2.12 -18.25 2.22
C VAL A 86 3.15 -17.66 1.25
N PHE A 87 3.65 -16.45 1.51
CA PHE A 87 4.72 -15.88 0.71
C PHE A 87 5.97 -16.77 0.70
N ALA A 88 6.39 -17.27 1.85
CA ALA A 88 7.51 -18.21 1.95
C ALA A 88 7.30 -19.50 1.14
N VAL A 89 6.09 -20.06 1.13
CA VAL A 89 5.75 -21.23 0.30
C VAL A 89 5.73 -20.88 -1.18
N GLN A 90 5.17 -19.73 -1.55
CA GLN A 90 5.16 -19.27 -2.94
C GLN A 90 6.58 -19.08 -3.49
N CYS A 91 7.53 -18.59 -2.68
CA CYS A 91 8.95 -18.56 -3.08
C CYS A 91 9.48 -19.97 -3.38
N LEU A 92 9.16 -20.95 -2.55
CA LEU A 92 9.58 -22.34 -2.75
C LEU A 92 9.02 -22.90 -4.06
N ILE A 93 7.72 -22.74 -4.30
CA ILE A 93 7.04 -23.17 -5.54
C ILE A 93 7.60 -22.43 -6.77
N GLN A 94 7.95 -21.15 -6.62
CA GLN A 94 8.45 -20.33 -7.71
C GLN A 94 9.82 -20.82 -8.20
N TYR A 95 10.73 -21.10 -7.27
CA TYR A 95 12.14 -21.31 -7.56
C TYR A 95 12.62 -22.77 -7.46
N VAL A 96 11.81 -23.68 -6.92
CA VAL A 96 12.12 -25.12 -6.83
C VAL A 96 11.12 -25.91 -7.67
N LEU A 97 11.60 -26.52 -8.76
CA LEU A 97 10.77 -27.15 -9.79
C LEU A 97 9.88 -28.26 -9.21
N GLU A 98 10.41 -29.03 -8.27
CA GLU A 98 9.74 -30.17 -7.62
C GLU A 98 8.49 -29.76 -6.83
N PHE A 99 8.42 -28.49 -6.39
CA PHE A 99 7.26 -27.94 -5.69
C PHE A 99 6.19 -27.36 -6.65
N LYS A 100 6.40 -27.35 -7.97
CA LYS A 100 5.41 -26.86 -8.94
C LYS A 100 4.08 -27.60 -8.89
N LYS A 101 4.07 -28.86 -8.42
CA LYS A 101 2.84 -29.64 -8.23
C LYS A 101 1.84 -29.00 -7.25
N TYR A 102 2.29 -28.05 -6.42
CA TYR A 102 1.44 -27.34 -5.47
C TYR A 102 1.02 -25.92 -5.92
N GLU A 103 1.26 -25.52 -7.19
CA GLU A 103 0.97 -24.16 -7.66
C GLU A 103 -0.50 -23.74 -7.54
N ASP A 104 -1.42 -24.70 -7.63
CA ASP A 104 -2.86 -24.48 -7.52
C ASP A 104 -3.42 -24.89 -6.14
N GLU A 105 -2.55 -25.20 -5.18
CA GLU A 105 -2.97 -25.59 -3.83
C GLU A 105 -3.68 -24.42 -3.11
N PRO A 106 -4.95 -24.58 -2.69
CA PRO A 106 -5.71 -23.53 -2.00
C PRO A 106 -5.03 -23.01 -0.74
N LEU A 107 -4.35 -23.87 0.03
CA LEU A 107 -3.64 -23.46 1.26
C LEU A 107 -2.46 -22.52 0.99
N PHE A 108 -1.96 -22.47 -0.24
CA PHE A 108 -0.83 -21.63 -0.65
C PHE A 108 -1.28 -20.36 -1.39
N GLN A 109 -2.58 -20.07 -1.37
CA GLN A 109 -3.14 -18.81 -1.82
C GLN A 109 -3.22 -17.83 -0.66
N PHE A 110 -3.05 -16.54 -0.95
CA PHE A 110 -3.25 -15.54 0.09
C PHE A 110 -4.72 -15.54 0.55
N PRO A 111 -4.98 -15.49 1.87
CA PRO A 111 -6.34 -15.42 2.39
C PRO A 111 -6.97 -14.09 1.96
N GLN A 112 -8.06 -14.16 1.22
CA GLN A 112 -8.82 -12.98 0.80
C GLN A 112 -9.55 -12.39 2.00
N ARG A 113 -9.45 -11.08 2.18
CA ARG A 113 -10.09 -10.34 3.26
C ARG A 113 -11.14 -9.36 2.76
N ARG A 114 -10.74 -8.49 1.84
CA ARG A 114 -11.60 -7.50 1.18
C ARG A 114 -11.06 -7.22 -0.23
N PRO A 115 -11.15 -8.21 -1.14
CA PRO A 115 -10.83 -7.99 -2.54
C PRO A 115 -11.80 -6.98 -3.16
N LEU A 116 -11.29 -6.22 -4.13
CA LEU A 116 -12.13 -5.48 -5.07
C LEU A 116 -13.07 -6.46 -5.80
N PRO A 117 -14.29 -6.04 -6.16
CA PRO A 117 -15.17 -6.84 -6.99
C PRO A 117 -14.47 -7.26 -8.30
N GLU A 118 -14.63 -8.51 -8.73
CA GLU A 118 -13.96 -9.05 -9.93
C GLU A 118 -14.25 -8.22 -11.18
N GLU A 119 -15.48 -7.72 -11.29
CA GLU A 119 -15.95 -6.94 -12.44
C GLU A 119 -15.60 -5.45 -12.33
N HIS A 120 -14.93 -5.02 -11.25
CA HIS A 120 -14.63 -3.62 -11.03
C HIS A 120 -13.66 -3.07 -12.07
N ARG A 121 -14.03 -1.94 -12.66
CA ARG A 121 -13.17 -1.13 -13.51
C ARG A 121 -13.19 0.33 -13.07
N THR A 122 -12.01 0.89 -12.91
CA THR A 122 -11.81 2.31 -12.65
C THR A 122 -11.61 3.07 -13.96
N HIS A 123 -12.36 4.15 -14.13
CA HIS A 123 -12.13 5.16 -15.15
C HIS A 123 -11.59 6.43 -14.50
N THR A 124 -10.61 7.05 -15.13
CA THR A 124 -9.96 8.28 -14.64
C THR A 124 -10.14 9.41 -15.64
N PHE A 125 -10.69 10.52 -15.16
CA PHE A 125 -10.93 11.72 -15.96
C PHE A 125 -10.04 12.87 -15.45
N PRO A 126 -8.98 13.26 -16.16
CA PRO A 126 -8.17 14.41 -15.79
C PRO A 126 -8.97 15.70 -16.04
N VAL A 127 -9.19 16.51 -15.01
CA VAL A 127 -10.11 17.66 -15.09
C VAL A 127 -9.38 19.00 -15.05
N ALA A 128 -8.51 19.21 -14.08
CA ALA A 128 -7.87 20.50 -13.86
C ALA A 128 -6.37 20.35 -13.60
N SER A 129 -5.61 21.40 -13.92
CA SER A 129 -4.20 21.46 -13.53
C SER A 129 -3.76 22.89 -13.29
N SER A 130 -3.03 23.10 -12.19
CA SER A 130 -2.48 24.39 -11.81
C SER A 130 -0.95 24.34 -11.83
N LEU A 131 -0.32 25.35 -12.42
CA LEU A 131 1.14 25.56 -12.42
C LEU A 131 1.53 26.72 -11.51
N GLY A 132 2.68 26.60 -10.86
CA GLY A 132 3.25 27.69 -10.09
C GLY A 132 4.50 27.28 -9.32
N GLU A 133 5.20 28.25 -8.76
CA GLU A 133 6.48 28.05 -8.08
C GLU A 133 6.34 27.37 -6.72
N LYS A 134 5.27 27.71 -5.97
CA LYS A 134 5.02 27.21 -4.61
C LYS A 134 3.64 26.58 -4.49
N LEU A 135 3.56 25.49 -3.75
CA LEU A 135 2.30 24.85 -3.37
C LEU A 135 1.76 25.58 -2.14
N THR A 136 0.70 26.38 -2.33
CA THR A 136 0.08 27.16 -1.26
C THR A 136 -1.33 26.67 -0.99
N ILE A 137 -1.83 26.91 0.22
CA ILE A 137 -3.20 26.59 0.62
C ILE A 137 -4.23 27.15 -0.37
N SER A 138 -4.08 28.41 -0.78
CA SER A 138 -4.96 29.06 -1.76
C SER A 138 -4.99 28.31 -3.11
N ARG A 139 -3.87 27.71 -3.53
CA ARG A 139 -3.82 26.92 -4.76
C ARG A 139 -4.58 25.60 -4.66
N PHE A 140 -4.57 24.93 -3.51
CA PHE A 140 -5.38 23.73 -3.31
C PHE A 140 -6.87 24.05 -3.37
N ILE A 141 -7.32 25.10 -2.66
CA ILE A 141 -8.71 25.57 -2.72
C ILE A 141 -9.09 25.93 -4.17
N SER A 142 -8.22 26.69 -4.86
CA SER A 142 -8.46 27.09 -6.25
C SER A 142 -8.55 25.90 -7.18
N LEU A 143 -7.69 24.89 -7.02
CA LEU A 143 -7.72 23.68 -7.85
C LEU A 143 -9.03 22.90 -7.67
N VAL A 144 -9.51 22.74 -6.43
CA VAL A 144 -10.78 22.04 -6.16
C VAL A 144 -11.95 22.83 -6.76
N LYS A 145 -11.97 24.16 -6.61
CA LYS A 145 -12.98 25.02 -7.25
C LYS A 145 -12.92 24.95 -8.77
N GLU A 146 -11.73 25.03 -9.35
CA GLU A 146 -11.52 24.94 -10.79
C GLU A 146 -12.02 23.60 -11.33
N THR A 147 -11.72 22.51 -10.61
CA THR A 147 -12.21 21.16 -10.93
C THR A 147 -13.73 21.12 -10.95
N TYR A 148 -14.39 21.43 -9.85
CA TYR A 148 -15.82 21.18 -9.73
C TYR A 148 -16.72 22.30 -10.28
N ILE A 149 -16.37 23.55 -10.00
CA ILE A 149 -17.22 24.71 -10.32
C ILE A 149 -16.91 25.20 -11.73
N THR A 150 -15.63 25.40 -12.06
CA THR A 150 -15.25 25.98 -13.36
C THR A 150 -15.34 24.96 -14.49
N ASN A 151 -14.72 23.79 -14.33
CA ASN A 151 -14.57 22.83 -15.43
C ASN A 151 -15.75 21.86 -15.54
N LEU A 152 -16.30 21.41 -14.40
CA LEU A 152 -17.45 20.48 -14.39
C LEU A 152 -18.81 21.18 -14.24
N HIS A 153 -18.83 22.49 -13.98
CA HIS A 153 -20.06 23.28 -13.84
C HIS A 153 -21.05 22.69 -12.82
N LEU A 154 -20.55 22.19 -11.69
CA LEU A 154 -21.39 21.71 -10.59
C LEU A 154 -21.80 22.87 -9.67
N ASP A 155 -23.03 22.79 -9.16
CA ASP A 155 -23.50 23.72 -8.14
C ASP A 155 -22.74 23.47 -6.82
N GLY A 156 -22.22 24.54 -6.23
CA GLY A 156 -21.51 24.51 -4.95
C GLY A 156 -22.33 23.90 -3.81
N LYS A 157 -23.67 23.90 -3.92
CA LYS A 157 -24.56 23.30 -2.91
C LYS A 157 -24.43 21.78 -2.79
N GLY A 158 -24.00 21.09 -3.86
CA GLY A 158 -23.83 19.63 -3.83
C GLY A 158 -22.81 19.17 -2.78
N PHE A 159 -21.77 20.00 -2.53
CA PHE A 159 -20.69 19.71 -1.58
C PHE A 159 -21.12 19.83 -0.11
N GLU A 160 -22.29 20.42 0.18
CA GLU A 160 -22.75 20.58 1.56
C GLU A 160 -23.28 19.29 2.17
N THR A 161 -23.68 18.33 1.32
CA THR A 161 -24.40 17.13 1.74
C THR A 161 -23.66 15.84 1.48
N ARG A 162 -22.61 15.86 0.65
CA ARG A 162 -21.91 14.66 0.19
C ARG A 162 -20.44 14.67 0.61
N ALA A 163 -20.00 13.56 1.19
CA ALA A 163 -18.61 13.25 1.44
C ALA A 163 -17.95 12.73 0.15
N ILE A 164 -16.76 13.23 -0.17
CA ILE A 164 -15.99 12.86 -1.37
C ILE A 164 -14.70 12.19 -0.90
N PRO A 165 -14.52 10.89 -1.14
CA PRO A 165 -13.23 10.22 -1.00
C PRO A 165 -12.16 10.97 -1.78
N CYS A 166 -11.07 11.31 -1.10
CA CYS A 166 -9.96 12.03 -1.69
C CYS A 166 -8.65 11.32 -1.35
N ILE A 167 -8.09 10.60 -2.31
CA ILE A 167 -6.93 9.74 -2.11
C ILE A 167 -5.71 10.39 -2.74
N ASN A 168 -4.73 10.76 -1.91
CA ASN A 168 -3.54 11.50 -2.36
C ASN A 168 -2.32 11.10 -1.53
N ASP A 169 -1.13 11.50 -1.98
CA ASP A 169 0.08 11.38 -1.18
C ASP A 169 0.04 12.21 0.11
N THR A 170 0.97 11.92 1.01
CA THR A 170 1.10 12.56 2.32
C THR A 170 1.19 14.08 2.21
N PHE A 171 1.92 14.61 1.21
CA PHE A 171 2.13 16.04 1.09
C PHE A 171 0.82 16.76 0.76
N VAL A 172 0.04 16.22 -0.18
CA VAL A 172 -1.27 16.77 -0.56
C VAL A 172 -2.25 16.67 0.62
N ASN A 173 -2.34 15.52 1.27
CA ASN A 173 -3.23 15.34 2.42
C ASN A 173 -2.90 16.30 3.57
N ALA A 174 -1.63 16.42 3.96
CA ALA A 174 -1.20 17.33 5.01
C ALA A 174 -1.58 18.78 4.72
N ASN A 175 -1.46 19.20 3.44
CA ASN A 175 -1.90 20.54 3.04
C ASN A 175 -3.42 20.70 3.11
N ILE A 176 -4.20 19.73 2.63
CA ILE A 176 -5.67 19.77 2.72
C ILE A 176 -6.13 19.81 4.18
N ARG A 177 -5.58 18.96 5.05
CA ARG A 177 -5.86 18.97 6.50
C ARG A 177 -5.53 20.32 7.12
N ARG A 178 -4.38 20.89 6.78
CA ARG A 178 -4.01 22.24 7.24
C ARG A 178 -5.07 23.27 6.84
N VAL A 179 -5.66 23.16 5.65
CA VAL A 179 -6.77 24.05 5.25
C VAL A 179 -8.07 23.74 6.00
N GLN A 180 -8.37 22.47 6.27
CA GLN A 180 -9.55 22.08 7.04
C GLN A 180 -9.49 22.59 8.49
N THR A 181 -8.28 22.62 9.09
CA THR A 181 -8.05 23.08 10.46
C THR A 181 -7.94 24.60 10.56
N LEU A 182 -7.30 25.26 9.59
CA LEU A 182 -7.27 26.72 9.53
C LEU A 182 -8.67 27.23 9.20
N ARG A 183 -9.13 28.31 9.84
CA ARG A 183 -10.40 28.95 9.45
C ARG A 183 -10.29 29.40 7.99
N PRO A 184 -11.01 28.79 7.03
CA PRO A 184 -10.93 29.19 5.64
C PRO A 184 -11.42 30.62 5.48
N THR A 185 -11.04 31.24 4.38
CA THR A 185 -11.39 32.62 4.06
C THR A 185 -12.91 32.83 3.92
N THR A 186 -13.66 31.79 3.54
CA THR A 186 -15.12 31.85 3.38
C THR A 186 -15.81 30.58 3.89
N ASP A 187 -17.09 30.69 4.25
CA ASP A 187 -17.91 29.53 4.65
C ASP A 187 -18.06 28.51 3.53
N ALA A 188 -18.10 28.96 2.27
CA ALA A 188 -18.18 28.09 1.10
C ALA A 188 -16.91 27.24 0.93
N ASP A 189 -15.73 27.83 1.13
CA ASP A 189 -14.45 27.11 1.10
C ASP A 189 -14.41 26.04 2.18
N ARG A 190 -14.88 26.38 3.38
CA ARG A 190 -14.95 25.43 4.51
C ARG A 190 -15.87 24.26 4.20
N LYS A 191 -17.06 24.52 3.67
CA LYS A 191 -18.01 23.47 3.29
C LYS A 191 -17.41 22.53 2.23
N LEU A 192 -16.82 23.11 1.18
CA LEU A 192 -16.17 22.35 0.11
C LEU A 192 -15.03 21.47 0.66
N LEU A 193 -14.15 22.01 1.49
CA LEU A 193 -13.03 21.25 2.03
C LEU A 193 -13.46 20.19 3.04
N ASN A 194 -14.47 20.47 3.86
CA ASN A 194 -15.02 19.49 4.80
C ASN A 194 -15.71 18.33 4.09
N SER A 195 -16.16 18.51 2.85
CA SER A 195 -16.68 17.42 2.02
C SER A 195 -15.60 16.39 1.69
N LEU A 196 -14.34 16.80 1.56
CA LEU A 196 -13.23 15.91 1.25
C LEU A 196 -12.87 15.03 2.45
N GLN A 197 -13.02 13.71 2.29
CA GLN A 197 -12.58 12.71 3.25
C GLN A 197 -11.27 12.10 2.75
N LEU A 198 -10.21 12.28 3.52
CA LEU A 198 -8.85 12.00 3.06
C LEU A 198 -8.47 10.55 3.32
N GLY A 199 -7.93 9.88 2.31
CA GLY A 199 -7.23 8.61 2.45
C GLY A 199 -5.77 8.76 2.00
N PRO A 200 -4.80 8.13 2.69
CA PRO A 200 -3.42 8.18 2.28
C PRO A 200 -3.18 7.37 1.01
N GLY A 201 -2.25 7.86 0.19
CA GLY A 201 -1.80 7.18 -1.01
C GLY A 201 -0.96 5.95 -0.70
N LEU A 202 -1.35 4.79 -1.23
CA LEU A 202 -0.64 3.54 -1.00
C LEU A 202 0.71 3.49 -1.74
N SER A 203 0.83 4.17 -2.88
CA SER A 203 2.10 4.29 -3.61
C SER A 203 3.10 5.13 -2.81
N ASP A 204 2.65 6.24 -2.22
CA ASP A 204 3.47 7.05 -1.32
C ASP A 204 3.88 6.29 -0.05
N ILE A 205 2.96 5.55 0.59
CA ILE A 205 3.28 4.70 1.75
C ILE A 205 4.35 3.68 1.39
N LEU A 206 4.18 2.92 0.29
CA LEU A 206 5.13 1.91 -0.14
C LEU A 206 6.51 2.52 -0.43
N ARG A 207 6.55 3.64 -1.14
CA ARG A 207 7.78 4.39 -1.42
C ARG A 207 8.52 4.77 -0.14
N LYS A 208 7.79 5.33 0.82
CA LYS A 208 8.35 5.79 2.11
C LYS A 208 8.82 4.64 2.98
N LEU A 209 8.10 3.52 2.96
CA LEU A 209 8.51 2.30 3.65
C LEU A 209 9.83 1.79 3.08
N VAL A 210 9.98 1.73 1.75
CA VAL A 210 11.25 1.38 1.08
C VAL A 210 12.37 2.34 1.47
N THR A 211 12.13 3.66 1.44
CA THR A 211 13.12 4.65 1.87
C THR A 211 13.60 4.43 3.29
N VAL A 212 12.68 4.19 4.24
CA VAL A 212 13.01 3.93 5.64
C VAL A 212 13.78 2.62 5.78
N THR A 213 13.35 1.54 5.12
CA THR A 213 14.08 0.27 5.14
C THR A 213 15.50 0.44 4.63
N ILE A 214 15.72 1.16 3.53
CA ILE A 214 17.08 1.42 3.04
C ILE A 214 17.87 2.28 4.04
N LYS A 215 17.30 3.39 4.54
CA LYS A 215 17.96 4.25 5.55
C LYS A 215 18.36 3.49 6.81
N LEU A 216 17.52 2.57 7.29
CA LEU A 216 17.78 1.81 8.52
C LEU A 216 18.82 0.71 8.34
N HIS A 217 18.90 0.10 7.14
CA HIS A 217 19.70 -1.11 6.90
C HIS A 217 20.91 -0.88 5.98
N CYS A 218 21.07 0.32 5.43
CA CYS A 218 22.27 0.80 4.75
C CYS A 218 22.88 1.96 5.56
N PRO A 219 24.04 1.74 6.24
CA PRO A 219 24.75 2.80 6.96
C PRO A 219 25.07 4.01 6.06
N GLU A 220 25.08 5.21 6.63
CA GLU A 220 25.54 6.41 5.92
C GLU A 220 27.05 6.31 5.59
N GLY A 221 27.40 6.49 4.32
CA GLY A 221 28.77 6.36 3.79
C GLY A 221 28.85 5.26 2.73
N SER A 222 29.20 5.64 1.49
CA SER A 222 29.10 4.84 0.26
C SER A 222 29.91 3.54 0.21
N ASP A 223 30.71 3.25 1.24
CA ASP A 223 31.69 2.17 1.23
C ASP A 223 31.36 1.05 2.22
N SER A 224 30.22 1.12 2.92
CA SER A 224 29.84 0.06 3.86
C SER A 224 29.58 -1.25 3.10
N THR A 225 30.37 -2.29 3.40
CA THR A 225 30.25 -3.65 2.85
C THR A 225 29.29 -4.55 3.63
N ASP A 226 28.44 -3.95 4.47
CA ASP A 226 27.65 -4.67 5.46
C ASP A 226 26.15 -4.43 5.27
N GLY A 227 25.33 -5.35 5.78
CA GLY A 227 23.87 -5.20 5.78
C GLY A 227 23.23 -5.23 4.39
N LEU A 228 22.23 -4.37 4.18
CA LEU A 228 21.45 -4.34 2.93
C LEU A 228 22.27 -3.81 1.75
N ALA A 229 23.25 -2.93 1.97
CA ALA A 229 24.13 -2.41 0.92
C ALA A 229 24.92 -3.54 0.23
N GLN A 230 25.40 -4.51 1.00
CA GLN A 230 26.09 -5.68 0.48
C GLN A 230 25.16 -6.60 -0.32
N LEU A 231 23.92 -6.78 0.13
CA LEU A 231 22.93 -7.57 -0.61
C LEU A 231 22.60 -6.91 -1.96
N PHE A 232 22.45 -5.58 -2.01
CA PHE A 232 22.32 -4.85 -3.26
C PHE A 232 23.54 -5.03 -4.18
N LYS A 233 24.75 -5.03 -3.63
CA LYS A 233 25.97 -5.31 -4.39
C LYS A 233 26.01 -6.75 -4.94
N THR A 234 25.56 -7.73 -4.16
CA THR A 234 25.50 -9.14 -4.57
C THR A 234 24.59 -9.36 -5.77
N ILE A 235 23.51 -8.58 -5.90
CA ILE A 235 22.60 -8.64 -7.06
C ILE A 235 22.94 -7.60 -8.15
N ASP A 236 24.15 -7.06 -8.14
CA ASP A 236 24.66 -6.07 -9.11
C ASP A 236 23.82 -4.77 -9.20
N LYS A 237 23.26 -4.33 -8.08
CA LYS A 237 22.52 -3.06 -7.95
C LYS A 237 23.03 -2.15 -6.82
N PRO A 238 24.35 -1.91 -6.70
CA PRO A 238 24.92 -1.14 -5.58
C PRO A 238 24.39 0.31 -5.50
N HIS A 239 23.96 0.89 -6.62
CA HIS A 239 23.39 2.24 -6.67
C HIS A 239 22.10 2.40 -5.84
N LEU A 240 21.36 1.31 -5.62
CA LEU A 240 20.12 1.32 -4.82
C LEU A 240 20.37 1.56 -3.33
N ALA A 241 21.58 1.31 -2.84
CA ALA A 241 21.97 1.61 -1.46
C ALA A 241 21.91 3.12 -1.14
N LEU A 242 21.96 3.98 -2.17
CA LEU A 242 21.88 5.43 -2.03
C LEU A 242 20.44 5.96 -2.01
N ALA A 243 19.44 5.09 -2.21
CA ALA A 243 18.00 5.38 -2.21
C ALA A 243 17.63 6.73 -2.84
N LYS A 244 17.74 6.86 -4.16
CA LYS A 244 17.27 8.06 -4.88
C LYS A 244 15.80 7.91 -5.30
N PRO A 245 15.03 9.01 -5.38
CA PRO A 245 13.60 8.97 -5.71
C PRO A 245 13.24 8.31 -7.05
N GLN A 246 14.14 8.36 -8.04
CA GLN A 246 13.90 7.79 -9.36
C GLN A 246 14.04 6.25 -9.41
N ASP A 247 14.70 5.64 -8.43
CA ASP A 247 15.05 4.21 -8.45
C ASP A 247 14.11 3.38 -7.56
N HIS A 248 12.99 3.95 -7.10
CA HIS A 248 12.09 3.27 -6.15
C HIS A 248 11.49 1.97 -6.68
N GLY A 249 11.09 1.93 -7.96
CA GLY A 249 10.57 0.70 -8.57
C GLY A 249 11.63 -0.40 -8.59
N ASP A 250 12.86 -0.06 -9.01
CA ASP A 250 14.00 -0.97 -9.00
C ASP A 250 14.38 -1.43 -7.59
N ALA A 251 14.26 -0.55 -6.60
CA ALA A 251 14.47 -0.86 -5.19
C ALA A 251 13.45 -1.87 -4.68
N VAL A 252 12.16 -1.71 -4.98
CA VAL A 252 11.12 -2.67 -4.60
C VAL A 252 11.42 -4.05 -5.19
N ILE A 253 11.73 -4.13 -6.48
CA ILE A 253 12.05 -5.40 -7.16
C ILE A 253 13.30 -6.04 -6.53
N ALA A 254 14.35 -5.25 -6.29
CA ALA A 254 15.58 -5.72 -5.67
C ALA A 254 15.35 -6.26 -4.25
N LEU A 255 14.54 -5.56 -3.45
CA LEU A 255 14.17 -6.00 -2.10
C LEU A 255 13.35 -7.29 -2.14
N GLU A 256 12.42 -7.43 -3.10
CA GLU A 256 11.68 -8.69 -3.32
C GLU A 256 12.64 -9.84 -3.66
N THR A 257 13.56 -9.65 -4.61
CA THR A 257 14.58 -10.67 -4.95
C THR A 257 15.43 -11.06 -3.74
N ILE A 258 15.84 -10.07 -2.92
CA ILE A 258 16.62 -10.32 -1.72
C ILE A 258 15.84 -11.20 -0.74
N VAL A 259 14.59 -10.85 -0.42
CA VAL A 259 13.81 -11.61 0.57
C VAL A 259 13.44 -13.00 0.08
N GLU A 260 13.18 -13.18 -1.21
CA GLU A 260 12.98 -14.50 -1.82
C GLU A 260 14.23 -15.38 -1.67
N GLY A 261 15.42 -14.84 -1.92
CA GLY A 261 16.69 -15.53 -1.69
C GLY A 261 16.91 -15.90 -0.22
N LEU A 262 16.59 -14.99 0.71
CA LEU A 262 16.67 -15.26 2.16
C LEU A 262 15.68 -16.35 2.60
N LEU A 263 14.48 -16.38 2.04
CA LEU A 263 13.49 -17.41 2.30
C LEU A 263 13.95 -18.78 1.79
N LEU A 264 14.50 -18.87 0.59
CA LEU A 264 15.04 -20.13 0.04
C LEU A 264 16.18 -20.68 0.91
N ASN A 265 17.11 -19.81 1.33
CA ASN A 265 18.17 -20.20 2.26
C ASN A 265 17.59 -20.67 3.62
N SER A 266 16.52 -20.02 4.09
CA SER A 266 15.81 -20.41 5.32
C SER A 266 15.12 -21.77 5.17
N TRP A 267 14.55 -22.08 4.01
CA TRP A 267 14.00 -23.41 3.72
C TRP A 267 15.08 -24.49 3.78
N GLN A 268 16.21 -24.27 3.09
CA GLN A 268 17.30 -25.23 3.04
C GLN A 268 17.84 -25.54 4.44
N THR A 269 17.93 -24.54 5.31
CA THR A 269 18.46 -24.70 6.67
C THR A 269 17.47 -25.26 7.69
N ASN A 270 16.16 -25.30 7.38
CA ASN A 270 15.13 -25.67 8.37
C ASN A 270 14.26 -26.86 7.96
N CYS A 271 14.33 -27.34 6.71
CA CYS A 271 13.55 -28.49 6.26
C CYS A 271 13.99 -29.84 6.87
N GLY A 272 15.22 -29.93 7.39
CA GLY A 272 15.74 -31.15 8.00
C GLY A 272 16.25 -32.19 7.00
N PHE A 273 16.36 -31.81 5.73
CA PHE A 273 16.95 -32.60 4.64
C PHE A 273 18.23 -31.92 4.14
N ASP A 274 19.09 -32.65 3.42
CA ASP A 274 20.35 -32.10 2.91
C ASP A 274 20.11 -31.13 1.73
N SER A 275 18.94 -31.25 1.07
CA SER A 275 18.52 -30.36 -0.01
C SER A 275 17.00 -30.18 -0.08
N LEU A 276 16.56 -29.12 -0.77
CA LEU A 276 15.14 -28.89 -1.06
C LEU A 276 14.54 -29.95 -2.00
N VAL A 277 15.38 -30.56 -2.85
CA VAL A 277 14.98 -31.66 -3.75
C VAL A 277 14.66 -32.91 -2.94
N GLU A 278 15.49 -33.24 -1.95
CA GLU A 278 15.22 -34.37 -1.03
C GLU A 278 13.99 -34.11 -0.17
N TYR A 279 13.82 -32.88 0.33
CA TYR A 279 12.60 -32.51 1.03
C TYR A 279 11.37 -32.69 0.13
N ALA A 280 11.40 -32.24 -1.12
CA ALA A 280 10.30 -32.44 -2.07
C ALA A 280 10.02 -33.91 -2.36
N ALA A 281 11.07 -34.75 -2.43
CA ALA A 281 10.98 -36.18 -2.64
C ALA A 281 10.37 -36.94 -1.45
N SER A 282 10.36 -36.35 -0.26
CA SER A 282 9.61 -36.89 0.89
C SER A 282 8.09 -36.74 0.76
N GLU A 283 7.62 -36.03 -0.29
CA GLU A 283 6.21 -35.74 -0.57
C GLU A 283 5.46 -35.12 0.63
N PRO A 284 5.96 -34.00 1.18
CA PRO A 284 5.35 -33.40 2.35
C PRO A 284 3.92 -32.96 2.07
N GLU A 285 3.03 -33.14 3.04
CA GLU A 285 1.65 -32.70 2.92
C GLU A 285 1.55 -31.16 2.92
N PRO A 286 0.57 -30.55 2.23
CA PRO A 286 0.43 -29.09 2.18
C PRO A 286 0.44 -28.41 3.56
N GLU A 287 -0.21 -29.01 4.55
CA GLU A 287 -0.25 -28.53 5.92
C GLU A 287 1.12 -28.56 6.60
N GLU A 288 1.94 -29.57 6.31
CA GLU A 288 3.31 -29.70 6.84
C GLU A 288 4.21 -28.61 6.25
N ILE A 289 4.11 -28.38 4.93
CA ILE A 289 4.80 -27.29 4.24
C ILE A 289 4.41 -25.95 4.87
N LEU A 290 3.12 -25.67 5.03
CA LEU A 290 2.66 -24.40 5.60
C LEU A 290 3.08 -24.24 7.07
N ALA A 291 3.04 -25.32 7.86
CA ALA A 291 3.49 -25.31 9.24
C ALA A 291 4.99 -25.02 9.35
N LEU A 292 5.80 -25.61 8.47
CA LEU A 292 7.24 -25.33 8.40
C LEU A 292 7.51 -23.89 7.93
N ALA A 293 6.76 -23.38 6.96
CA ALA A 293 6.85 -22.00 6.50
C ALA A 293 6.58 -21.01 7.65
N LYS A 294 5.55 -21.26 8.48
CA LYS A 294 5.28 -20.47 9.69
C LYS A 294 6.46 -20.49 10.65
N LYS A 295 7.04 -21.67 10.91
CA LYS A 295 8.24 -21.81 11.77
C LYS A 295 9.42 -21.02 11.21
N ILE A 296 9.67 -21.09 9.90
CA ILE A 296 10.72 -20.34 9.20
C ILE A 296 10.53 -18.84 9.41
N VAL A 297 9.33 -18.32 9.14
CA VAL A 297 9.01 -16.90 9.29
C VAL A 297 9.21 -16.45 10.74
N ILE A 298 8.69 -17.19 11.72
CA ILE A 298 8.83 -16.86 13.14
C ILE A 298 10.30 -16.86 13.59
N LYS A 299 11.08 -17.84 13.13
CA LYS A 299 12.50 -17.98 13.47
C LYS A 299 13.36 -16.87 12.88
N HIS A 300 13.16 -16.54 11.60
CA HIS A 300 14.06 -15.65 10.84
C HIS A 300 13.60 -14.20 10.75
N THR A 301 12.37 -13.88 11.16
CA THR A 301 11.92 -12.49 11.30
C THR A 301 11.87 -12.11 12.76
N LYS A 302 12.33 -10.90 13.10
CA LYS A 302 12.29 -10.43 14.50
C LYS A 302 10.98 -9.71 14.73
N ARG A 303 10.00 -10.38 15.35
CA ARG A 303 8.71 -9.79 15.73
C ARG A 303 7.98 -9.24 14.50
N LEU A 304 7.63 -10.11 13.56
CA LEU A 304 6.73 -9.80 12.42
C LEU A 304 5.40 -9.22 12.90
N VAL A 305 5.00 -9.59 14.11
CA VAL A 305 3.90 -8.96 14.81
C VAL A 305 4.43 -8.46 16.16
N PRO A 306 4.15 -7.22 16.56
CA PRO A 306 4.55 -6.73 17.88
C PRO A 306 3.93 -7.55 19.01
N LYS A 307 4.69 -7.76 20.11
CA LYS A 307 4.18 -8.44 21.30
C LYS A 307 3.16 -7.58 22.05
N GLN A 308 2.07 -8.18 22.52
CA GLN A 308 1.06 -7.59 23.40
C GLN A 308 0.63 -8.62 24.45
N PRO A 309 1.53 -9.00 25.39
CA PRO A 309 1.26 -10.07 26.35
C PRO A 309 0.09 -9.76 27.28
N GLU A 310 -0.16 -8.47 27.55
CA GLU A 310 -1.30 -8.01 28.34
C GLU A 310 -2.66 -8.32 27.67
N ARG A 311 -2.69 -8.38 26.33
CA ARG A 311 -3.91 -8.57 25.53
C ARG A 311 -4.02 -9.98 24.95
N PHE A 312 -2.88 -10.61 24.65
CA PHE A 312 -2.79 -11.92 24.04
C PHE A 312 -1.80 -12.78 24.83
N PRO A 313 -2.26 -13.54 25.83
CA PRO A 313 -1.39 -14.39 26.66
C PRO A 313 -0.62 -15.44 25.85
N ASP A 314 -1.20 -15.94 24.74
CA ASP A 314 -0.61 -16.95 23.85
C ASP A 314 0.38 -16.37 22.82
N ASP A 315 1.03 -15.24 23.16
CA ASP A 315 1.81 -14.46 22.20
C ASP A 315 3.10 -15.13 21.73
N THR A 316 3.51 -16.18 22.44
CA THR A 316 4.69 -17.00 22.11
C THR A 316 4.58 -17.62 20.72
N LEU A 317 3.36 -17.77 20.18
CA LEU A 317 3.12 -18.30 18.84
C LEU A 317 3.56 -17.35 17.71
N TYR A 318 3.64 -16.04 17.95
CA TYR A 318 3.95 -15.04 16.92
C TYR A 318 5.38 -14.53 16.95
N SER A 319 6.15 -14.97 17.94
CA SER A 319 7.56 -14.64 18.05
C SER A 319 8.29 -15.73 18.80
N ALA A 320 9.30 -16.34 18.17
CA ALA A 320 10.25 -17.15 18.90
C ALA A 320 10.87 -16.28 20.00
N GLU A 321 10.76 -16.73 21.26
CA GLU A 321 11.65 -16.26 22.31
C GLU A 321 13.04 -16.70 21.91
N LEU A 322 13.90 -15.75 21.55
CA LEU A 322 15.31 -16.02 21.78
C LEU A 322 15.46 -16.09 23.29
N SER A 323 16.08 -17.15 23.79
CA SER A 323 16.56 -17.10 25.17
C SER A 323 17.49 -15.89 25.31
N ASP A 324 17.55 -15.25 26.49
CA ASP A 324 18.52 -14.17 26.74
C ASP A 324 19.98 -14.66 26.55
N GLU A 325 20.18 -15.98 26.53
CA GLU A 325 21.42 -16.71 26.27
C GLU A 325 21.71 -16.91 24.76
N GLU A 326 20.70 -16.89 23.88
CA GLU A 326 20.84 -16.72 22.43
C GLU A 326 21.13 -15.24 22.09
N SER A 327 22.16 -14.72 22.75
CA SER A 327 22.85 -13.47 22.43
C SER A 327 23.62 -13.59 21.12
N ASP A 328 23.01 -14.24 20.12
CA ASP A 328 23.45 -14.26 18.74
C ASP A 328 23.78 -12.83 18.33
N GLY A 329 24.96 -12.70 17.72
CA GLY A 329 25.62 -11.42 17.47
C GLY A 329 24.67 -10.39 16.86
N MET A 330 24.94 -9.12 17.15
CA MET A 330 24.17 -7.97 16.65
C MET A 330 23.81 -8.09 15.15
N VAL A 331 24.69 -8.71 14.36
CA VAL A 331 24.47 -9.07 12.95
C VAL A 331 23.21 -9.89 12.72
N TYR A 332 23.01 -11.00 13.44
CA TYR A 332 21.82 -11.85 13.28
C TYR A 332 20.55 -11.09 13.66
N LYS A 333 20.58 -10.32 14.77
CA LYS A 333 19.45 -9.49 15.20
C LYS A 333 19.08 -8.44 14.15
N ASN A 334 20.07 -7.79 13.53
CA ASN A 334 19.85 -6.81 12.47
C ASN A 334 19.33 -7.48 11.19
N HIS A 335 19.86 -8.64 10.84
CA HIS A 335 19.38 -9.43 9.69
C HIS A 335 17.89 -9.78 9.83
N ARG A 336 17.46 -10.23 11.01
CA ARG A 336 16.04 -10.55 11.27
C ARG A 336 15.12 -9.32 11.23
N LEU A 337 15.64 -8.12 11.54
CA LEU A 337 14.90 -6.85 11.38
C LEU A 337 14.77 -6.48 9.91
N LEU A 338 15.86 -6.57 9.15
CA LEU A 338 15.84 -6.37 7.70
C LEU A 338 14.83 -7.32 7.04
N PHE A 339 14.90 -8.61 7.37
CA PHE A 339 14.00 -9.63 6.82
C PHE A 339 12.53 -9.25 7.08
N ARG A 340 12.19 -8.89 8.32
CA ARG A 340 10.85 -8.42 8.70
C ARG A 340 10.41 -7.22 7.86
N ASP A 341 11.24 -6.18 7.78
CA ASP A 341 10.87 -4.92 7.13
C ASP A 341 10.67 -5.12 5.62
N VAL A 342 11.48 -5.98 4.99
CA VAL A 342 11.32 -6.32 3.57
C VAL A 342 10.08 -7.19 3.33
N ILE A 343 9.74 -8.10 4.25
CA ILE A 343 8.46 -8.84 4.15
C ILE A 343 7.27 -7.88 4.15
N TYR A 344 7.24 -6.84 4.99
CA TYR A 344 6.14 -5.86 4.96
C TYR A 344 6.02 -5.15 3.62
N ILE A 345 7.15 -4.78 3.01
CA ILE A 345 7.17 -4.16 1.67
C ILE A 345 6.55 -5.10 0.64
N VAL A 346 6.97 -6.37 0.61
CA VAL A 346 6.48 -7.33 -0.38
C VAL A 346 5.02 -7.70 -0.14
N LEU A 347 4.61 -7.90 1.11
CA LEU A 347 3.20 -8.19 1.42
C LEU A 347 2.29 -7.01 1.09
N LEU A 348 2.73 -5.77 1.34
CA LEU A 348 1.99 -4.58 0.91
C LEU A 348 1.89 -4.50 -0.61
N LYS A 349 3.00 -4.69 -1.34
CA LYS A 349 3.03 -4.72 -2.82
C LYS A 349 2.03 -5.76 -3.36
N ARG A 350 2.06 -6.99 -2.82
CA ARG A 350 1.19 -8.08 -3.27
C ARG A 350 -0.28 -7.83 -2.93
N ALA A 351 -0.59 -7.36 -1.72
CA ALA A 351 -1.96 -7.02 -1.35
C ALA A 351 -2.55 -5.90 -2.23
N ILE A 352 -1.74 -4.89 -2.59
CA ILE A 352 -2.12 -3.86 -3.57
C ILE A 352 -2.40 -4.47 -4.94
N SER A 353 -1.50 -5.31 -5.46
CA SER A 353 -1.68 -5.97 -6.76
C SER A 353 -2.95 -6.82 -6.77
N ASP A 354 -3.17 -7.60 -5.71
CA ASP A 354 -4.34 -8.45 -5.55
C ASP A 354 -5.64 -7.66 -5.40
N GLY A 355 -5.55 -6.34 -5.15
CA GLY A 355 -6.70 -5.49 -4.95
C GLY A 355 -7.42 -5.78 -3.63
N ASP A 356 -6.71 -6.28 -2.62
CA ASP A 356 -7.29 -6.66 -1.33
C ASP A 356 -6.92 -5.65 -0.25
N PHE A 357 -7.82 -4.70 0.00
CA PHE A 357 -7.58 -3.70 1.03
C PHE A 357 -7.56 -4.30 2.43
N GLY A 358 -8.32 -5.38 2.68
CA GLY A 358 -8.38 -5.98 4.00
C GLY A 358 -7.01 -6.52 4.42
N ARG A 359 -6.28 -7.12 3.46
CA ARG A 359 -4.88 -7.51 3.67
C ARG A 359 -3.96 -6.32 3.88
N ILE A 360 -4.19 -5.19 3.23
CA ILE A 360 -3.42 -3.95 3.46
C ILE A 360 -3.66 -3.44 4.89
N GLU A 361 -4.94 -3.38 5.30
CA GLU A 361 -5.37 -2.88 6.61
C GLU A 361 -4.76 -3.66 7.77
N ASP A 362 -4.55 -4.97 7.61
CA ASP A 362 -3.89 -5.82 8.61
C ASP A 362 -2.52 -5.25 9.05
N PHE A 363 -1.74 -4.69 8.12
CA PHE A 363 -0.36 -4.24 8.39
C PHE A 363 -0.23 -2.73 8.61
N LEU A 364 -1.26 -1.93 8.33
CA LEU A 364 -1.17 -0.46 8.39
C LEU A 364 -0.64 0.05 9.74
N GLY A 365 -1.08 -0.56 10.83
CA GLY A 365 -0.61 -0.24 12.17
C GLY A 365 0.90 -0.45 12.35
N VAL A 366 1.41 -1.59 11.89
CA VAL A 366 2.82 -1.93 11.99
C VAL A 366 3.67 -1.06 11.06
N ILE A 367 3.16 -0.77 9.86
CA ILE A 367 3.80 0.15 8.91
C ILE A 367 3.90 1.57 9.51
N ALA A 368 2.83 2.07 10.14
CA ALA A 368 2.85 3.39 10.80
C ALA A 368 3.97 3.47 11.84
N LEU A 369 4.13 2.44 12.69
CA LEU A 369 5.21 2.39 13.67
C LEU A 369 6.61 2.33 13.04
N THR A 370 6.77 1.58 11.95
CA THR A 370 8.04 1.51 11.21
C THR A 370 8.39 2.88 10.61
N LEU A 371 7.41 3.57 10.02
CA LEU A 371 7.59 4.91 9.46
C LEU A 371 7.93 5.94 10.55
N LEU A 372 7.25 5.87 11.71
CA LEU A 372 7.57 6.71 12.87
C LEU A 372 9.01 6.51 13.34
N ALA A 373 9.46 5.25 13.44
CA ALA A 373 10.85 4.94 13.79
C ALA A 373 11.89 5.42 12.75
N GLY A 374 11.45 5.69 11.52
CA GLY A 374 12.28 6.22 10.43
C GLY A 374 12.25 7.74 10.27
N ASP A 375 11.66 8.47 11.21
CA ASP A 375 11.42 9.92 11.17
C ASP A 375 10.45 10.38 10.06
N LEU A 376 9.52 9.52 9.65
CA LEU A 376 8.47 9.84 8.67
C LEU A 376 7.11 10.08 9.34
N GLU A 377 7.09 11.01 10.29
CA GLU A 377 5.94 11.35 11.13
C GLU A 377 4.69 11.71 10.32
N ASP A 378 4.82 12.55 9.29
CA ASP A 378 3.67 12.99 8.48
C ASP A 378 2.89 11.81 7.89
N THR A 379 3.58 10.79 7.38
CA THR A 379 2.93 9.62 6.76
C THR A 379 2.38 8.67 7.82
N CYS A 380 3.08 8.53 8.95
CA CYS A 380 2.54 7.83 10.11
C CYS A 380 1.21 8.48 10.54
N PHE A 381 1.15 9.81 10.64
CA PHE A 381 -0.07 10.52 11.01
C PHE A 381 -1.20 10.34 10.00
N GLU A 382 -0.92 10.31 8.71
CA GLU A 382 -1.96 10.02 7.71
C GLU A 382 -2.54 8.60 7.84
N ILE A 383 -1.71 7.59 8.15
CA ILE A 383 -2.18 6.24 8.46
C ILE A 383 -3.00 6.23 9.76
N MET A 384 -2.55 6.93 10.80
CA MET A 384 -3.28 7.03 12.07
C MET A 384 -4.63 7.72 11.89
N HIS A 385 -4.70 8.78 11.08
CA HIS A 385 -5.95 9.43 10.73
C HIS A 385 -6.90 8.47 10.01
N LEU A 386 -6.40 7.69 9.05
CA LEU A 386 -7.20 6.67 8.36
C LEU A 386 -7.77 5.65 9.36
N LEU A 387 -6.93 5.08 10.23
CA LEU A 387 -7.36 4.09 11.22
C LEU A 387 -8.38 4.68 12.21
N TYR A 388 -8.15 5.91 12.68
CA TYR A 388 -9.09 6.63 13.53
C TYR A 388 -10.43 6.86 12.84
N ASP A 389 -10.40 7.35 11.60
CA ASP A 389 -11.62 7.67 10.85
C ASP A 389 -12.43 6.40 10.54
N LEU A 390 -11.77 5.31 10.12
CA LEU A 390 -12.41 4.00 9.89
C LEU A 390 -13.11 3.46 11.15
N LYS A 391 -12.50 3.66 12.32
CA LYS A 391 -13.01 3.13 13.58
C LYS A 391 -14.11 4.00 14.20
N ASN A 392 -13.94 5.32 14.16
CA ASN A 392 -14.69 6.22 15.04
C ASN A 392 -15.51 7.29 14.31
N VAL A 393 -15.22 7.59 13.05
CA VAL A 393 -15.82 8.73 12.35
C VAL A 393 -16.72 8.26 11.21
N TRP A 394 -16.22 7.41 10.33
CA TRP A 394 -16.96 6.94 9.18
C TRP A 394 -17.98 5.86 9.57
N SER A 395 -19.10 5.82 8.86
CA SER A 395 -19.98 4.65 8.91
C SER A 395 -19.25 3.46 8.31
N GLU A 396 -19.60 2.24 8.69
CA GLU A 396 -18.99 1.03 8.10
C GLU A 396 -19.06 1.05 6.57
N LYS A 397 -20.21 1.46 6.03
CA LYS A 397 -20.43 1.59 4.59
C LYS A 397 -19.53 2.64 3.93
N PHE A 398 -19.38 3.83 4.54
CA PHE A 398 -18.48 4.85 4.01
C PHE A 398 -17.01 4.47 4.21
N GLY A 399 -16.66 3.81 5.31
CA GLY A 399 -15.32 3.27 5.55
C GLY A 399 -14.95 2.27 4.45
N ASN A 400 -15.87 1.39 4.08
CA ASN A 400 -15.73 0.46 2.96
C ASN A 400 -15.52 1.17 1.62
N ILE A 401 -16.25 2.26 1.35
CA ILE A 401 -16.00 3.14 0.20
C ILE A 401 -14.57 3.70 0.24
N MET A 402 -14.09 4.18 1.39
CA MET A 402 -12.73 4.71 1.52
C MET A 402 -11.66 3.64 1.29
N ARG A 403 -11.84 2.43 1.81
CA ARG A 403 -10.96 1.27 1.58
C ARG A 403 -10.83 0.97 0.10
N ASP A 404 -11.97 0.83 -0.58
CA ASP A 404 -11.99 0.46 -2.00
C ASP A 404 -11.46 1.61 -2.87
N SER A 405 -11.67 2.87 -2.46
CA SER A 405 -11.19 4.05 -3.17
C SER A 405 -9.67 4.17 -3.24
N MET A 406 -8.94 3.53 -2.32
CA MET A 406 -7.47 3.57 -2.28
C MET A 406 -6.83 2.66 -3.34
N LEU A 407 -7.62 1.78 -3.95
CA LEU A 407 -7.20 0.85 -4.99
C LEU A 407 -7.95 1.17 -6.28
N VAL A 408 -7.30 0.95 -7.42
CA VAL A 408 -7.88 1.13 -8.76
C VAL A 408 -7.58 -0.07 -9.63
N ASN A 409 -8.52 -0.46 -10.49
CA ASN A 409 -8.34 -1.53 -11.46
C ASN A 409 -8.73 -1.03 -12.86
N TYR A 410 -7.75 -0.74 -13.72
CA TYR A 410 -8.04 -0.21 -15.06
C TYR A 410 -8.41 -1.28 -16.09
N PHE A 411 -8.03 -2.54 -15.82
CA PHE A 411 -8.04 -3.61 -16.82
C PHE A 411 -9.13 -4.66 -16.61
N LYS A 412 -9.90 -4.58 -15.52
CA LYS A 412 -10.95 -5.56 -15.19
C LYS A 412 -10.40 -7.00 -15.17
N GLN A 413 -9.13 -7.15 -14.80
CA GLN A 413 -8.45 -8.43 -14.68
C GLN A 413 -8.17 -8.70 -13.21
N GLY A 414 -8.32 -9.97 -12.81
CA GLY A 414 -7.96 -10.43 -11.49
C GLY A 414 -6.52 -10.07 -11.17
N SER A 415 -6.33 -9.42 -10.01
CA SER A 415 -5.05 -9.11 -9.38
C SER A 415 -4.07 -8.18 -10.13
N ASN A 416 -4.59 -7.27 -10.96
CA ASN A 416 -3.81 -6.15 -11.54
C ASN A 416 -4.22 -4.79 -10.96
N ALA A 417 -4.61 -4.76 -9.68
CA ALA A 417 -4.96 -3.52 -9.02
C ALA A 417 -3.72 -2.66 -8.72
N MET A 418 -3.95 -1.37 -8.56
CA MET A 418 -2.91 -0.36 -8.34
C MET A 418 -3.34 0.63 -7.25
N PRO A 419 -2.39 1.34 -6.63
CA PRO A 419 -2.73 2.47 -5.76
C PRO A 419 -3.43 3.60 -6.53
N ALA A 420 -4.47 4.18 -5.95
CA ALA A 420 -5.19 5.31 -6.55
C ALA A 420 -4.33 6.58 -6.69
N ASP A 421 -3.34 6.77 -5.80
CA ASP A 421 -2.38 7.89 -5.82
C ASP A 421 -1.23 7.70 -6.82
N THR A 422 -1.31 6.68 -7.67
CA THR A 422 -0.32 6.49 -8.73
C THR A 422 -0.48 7.61 -9.75
N SER A 423 0.54 8.46 -9.87
CA SER A 423 0.53 9.59 -10.82
C SER A 423 0.16 9.14 -12.24
N LEU A 424 -0.56 9.98 -12.99
CA LEU A 424 -0.84 9.74 -14.41
C LEU A 424 0.44 9.51 -15.23
N SER A 425 1.57 10.11 -14.82
CA SER A 425 2.89 9.84 -15.40
C SER A 425 3.37 8.41 -15.18
N ASN A 426 3.11 7.84 -13.99
CA ASN A 426 3.44 6.43 -13.72
C ASN A 426 2.53 5.51 -14.54
N LEU A 427 1.25 5.86 -14.70
CA LEU A 427 0.31 5.13 -15.54
C LEU A 427 0.76 5.08 -17.01
N ALA A 428 1.34 6.17 -17.52
CA ALA A 428 1.93 6.20 -18.86
C ALA A 428 3.18 5.31 -19.00
N ASN A 429 3.96 5.12 -17.93
CA ASN A 429 5.07 4.16 -17.92
C ASN A 429 4.56 2.72 -17.85
N TYR A 430 3.52 2.47 -17.06
CA TYR A 430 2.84 1.16 -17.02
C TYR A 430 2.22 0.79 -18.38
N SER A 431 1.58 1.74 -19.07
CA SER A 431 1.03 1.47 -20.40
C SER A 431 2.11 1.10 -21.41
N LYS A 432 3.34 1.60 -21.28
CA LYS A 432 4.46 1.20 -22.15
C LYS A 432 4.87 -0.25 -21.91
N VAL A 433 4.95 -0.68 -20.64
CA VAL A 433 5.27 -2.08 -20.29
C VAL A 433 4.19 -3.03 -20.82
N LEU A 434 2.92 -2.68 -20.64
CA LEU A 434 1.80 -3.47 -21.15
C LEU A 434 1.73 -3.49 -22.68
N PHE A 435 2.08 -2.39 -23.35
CA PHE A 435 2.13 -2.34 -24.80
C PHE A 435 3.24 -3.22 -25.37
N VAL A 436 4.40 -3.28 -24.69
CA VAL A 436 5.47 -4.21 -25.05
C VAL A 436 5.01 -5.67 -24.89
N TRP A 437 4.27 -5.98 -23.81
CA TRP A 437 3.66 -7.31 -23.60
C TRP A 437 2.65 -7.69 -24.69
N ALA A 438 1.72 -6.79 -25.00
CA ALA A 438 0.71 -7.02 -26.03
C ALA A 438 1.31 -7.20 -27.43
N LEU A 439 2.48 -6.60 -27.69
CA LEU A 439 3.22 -6.81 -28.94
C LEU A 439 4.01 -8.12 -28.94
N SER A 440 4.55 -8.55 -27.80
CA SER A 440 5.27 -9.83 -27.69
C SER A 440 4.37 -11.07 -27.72
N ASP A 441 3.09 -10.93 -27.39
CA ASP A 441 2.09 -12.02 -27.43
C ASP A 441 1.43 -12.22 -28.81
N SER A 442 1.84 -11.47 -29.84
CA SER A 442 1.20 -11.58 -31.17
C SER A 442 1.59 -12.83 -31.98
N ASP A 443 2.57 -13.64 -31.52
CA ASP A 443 3.08 -14.82 -32.23
C ASP A 443 3.20 -16.12 -31.37
N SER A 444 2.65 -16.18 -30.15
CA SER A 444 2.69 -17.42 -29.34
C SER A 444 1.37 -17.71 -28.62
N GLU A 445 1.01 -18.99 -28.49
CA GLU A 445 -0.13 -19.47 -27.71
C GLU A 445 -0.20 -18.82 -26.31
N PRO A 446 -1.41 -18.59 -25.75
CA PRO A 446 -1.59 -17.90 -24.48
C PRO A 446 -0.83 -18.63 -23.35
N PHE A 447 0.30 -18.06 -22.95
CA PHE A 447 1.04 -18.49 -21.77
C PHE A 447 0.18 -18.24 -20.51
N PRO A 448 0.19 -19.14 -19.52
CA PRO A 448 -0.59 -18.95 -18.30
C PRO A 448 -0.13 -17.68 -17.57
N ALA A 449 -1.09 -16.80 -17.30
CA ALA A 449 -0.97 -15.42 -16.80
C ALA A 449 -0.35 -15.26 -15.39
N LYS A 450 0.39 -16.24 -14.87
CA LYS A 450 0.88 -16.30 -13.47
C LYS A 450 2.31 -15.82 -13.25
N ARG A 451 3.09 -15.40 -14.26
CA ARG A 451 4.42 -14.78 -14.03
C ARG A 451 4.30 -13.26 -13.99
N ARG A 452 4.45 -12.67 -12.81
CA ARG A 452 4.25 -11.23 -12.55
C ARG A 452 5.51 -10.44 -12.17
N LEU A 453 5.39 -9.15 -12.50
CA LEU A 453 6.21 -7.95 -12.19
C LEU A 453 6.50 -7.71 -10.70
#